data_AF-A0A2V9RN14-F1
#
_entry.id   AF-A0A2V9RN14-F1
#
_cell.length_a   1.000
_cell.length_b   1.000
_cell.length_c   1.000
_cell.angle_alpha   90.00
_cell.angle_beta   90.00
_cell.angle_gamma   90.00
#
_symmetry.space_group_name_H-M   'P 1'
#
loop_
_entity.id
_entity.type
_entity.pdbx_description
1 polymer ?
#
loop_
_entity_poly.entity_id
_entity_poly.type
_entity_poly.pdbx_seq_one_letter_code
_entity_poly.pdbx_strand_id
1 'polypeptide(L)'
;MASKYPTEEDVNKFLKANQDLLNLGITFSHNIDSAFLEFKKILELMIKSNFVERAVVEMLADSFDKLEGKVKSNLENIVKIYTEGGQWYSFYLGQAAGRKMDFPLSKHPQPGVTDVAKAQAGS
;
A
#
# COMPACT_ATOMS: atom_id res chain seq x y z
N MET A 1 -39.00 13.23 0.43
CA MET A 1 -38.64 12.51 -0.81
C MET A 1 -37.13 12.36 -0.81
N ALA A 2 -36.59 11.14 -0.76
CA ALA A 2 -35.15 10.95 -0.89
C ALA A 2 -34.71 11.40 -2.29
N SER A 3 -33.70 12.27 -2.38
CA SER A 3 -33.15 12.65 -3.68
C SER A 3 -32.64 11.39 -4.37
N LYS A 4 -32.99 11.21 -5.66
CA LYS A 4 -32.52 10.08 -6.48
C LYS A 4 -31.00 10.08 -6.70
N TYR A 5 -30.35 11.20 -6.39
CA TYR A 5 -28.92 11.42 -6.57
C TYR A 5 -28.30 11.89 -5.25
N PRO A 6 -27.08 11.43 -4.92
CA PRO A 6 -26.34 11.94 -3.78
C PRO A 6 -26.10 13.44 -3.94
N THR A 7 -26.15 14.18 -2.83
CA THR A 7 -25.85 15.60 -2.85
C THR A 7 -24.36 15.83 -3.15
N GLU A 8 -24.00 17.03 -3.59
CA GLU A 8 -22.59 17.38 -3.78
C GLU A 8 -21.78 17.25 -2.48
N GLU A 9 -22.41 17.52 -1.33
CA GLU A 9 -21.81 17.32 -0.02
C GLU A 9 -21.54 15.83 0.26
N ASP A 10 -22.45 14.93 -0.10
CA ASP A 10 -22.28 13.48 0.06
C ASP A 10 -21.14 12.97 -0.82
N VAL A 11 -21.06 13.45 -2.06
CA VAL A 11 -19.97 13.10 -2.99
C VAL A 11 -18.63 13.58 -2.43
N ASN A 12 -18.55 14.82 -1.93
CA ASN A 12 -17.31 15.36 -1.36
C ASN A 12 -16.88 14.64 -0.08
N LYS A 13 -17.81 14.32 0.83
CA LYS A 13 -17.52 13.52 2.04
C LYS A 13 -16.98 12.15 1.66
N PHE A 14 -17.59 11.51 0.66
CA PHE A 14 -17.15 10.21 0.18
C PHE A 14 -15.76 10.25 -0.46
N LEU A 15 -15.49 11.22 -1.33
CA LEU A 15 -14.16 11.40 -1.94
C LEU A 15 -13.08 11.64 -0.88
N LYS A 16 -13.38 12.47 0.12
CA LYS A 16 -12.48 12.70 1.25
C LYS A 16 -12.21 11.41 2.04
N ALA A 17 -13.25 10.66 2.38
CA ALA A 17 -13.10 9.39 3.09
C ALA A 17 -12.24 8.39 2.31
N ASN A 18 -12.35 8.37 0.98
CA ASN A 18 -11.47 7.54 0.15
C ASN A 18 -10.02 8.01 0.18
N GLN A 19 -9.77 9.31 0.15
CA GLN A 19 -8.41 9.84 0.26
C GLN A 19 -7.79 9.54 1.63
N ASP A 20 -8.57 9.67 2.71
CA ASP A 20 -8.12 9.38 4.07
C ASP A 20 -7.75 7.90 4.23
N LEU A 21 -8.56 6.99 3.67
CA LEU A 21 -8.30 5.56 3.69
C LEU A 21 -7.07 5.16 2.84
N LEU A 22 -6.82 5.84 1.71
CA LEU A 22 -5.56 5.68 0.95
C LEU A 22 -4.35 6.10 1.80
N ASN A 23 -4.41 7.26 2.44
CA ASN A 23 -3.33 7.79 3.27
C ASN A 23 -3.05 6.87 4.47
N LEU A 24 -4.10 6.28 5.07
CA LEU A 24 -3.97 5.29 6.12
C LEU A 24 -3.22 4.04 5.62
N GLY A 25 -3.55 3.55 4.43
CA GLY A 25 -2.85 2.42 3.79
C GLY A 25 -1.37 2.68 3.54
N ILE A 26 -1.02 3.87 3.06
CA ILE A 26 0.38 4.31 2.85
C ILE A 26 1.12 4.34 4.20
N THR A 27 0.53 4.96 5.21
CA THR A 27 1.14 5.08 6.55
C THR A 27 1.34 3.71 7.19
N PHE A 28 0.34 2.83 7.10
CA PHE A 28 0.43 1.46 7.60
C PHE A 28 1.56 0.68 6.90
N SER A 29 1.68 0.80 5.58
CA SER A 29 2.75 0.15 4.81
C SER A 29 4.14 0.61 5.24
N HIS A 30 4.32 1.93 5.42
CA HIS A 30 5.60 2.50 5.87
C HIS A 30 5.99 2.05 7.28
N ASN A 31 5.02 1.97 8.20
CA ASN A 31 5.26 1.49 9.57
C ASN A 31 5.68 0.02 9.58
N ILE A 32 5.04 -0.80 8.74
CA ILE A 32 5.38 -2.21 8.57
C ILE A 32 6.80 -2.36 8.01
N ASP A 33 7.15 -1.62 6.95
CA ASP A 33 8.51 -1.64 6.38
C ASP A 33 9.58 -1.20 7.40
N SER A 34 9.28 -0.19 8.21
CA SER A 34 10.17 0.26 9.28
C SER A 34 10.38 -0.81 10.34
N ALA A 35 9.32 -1.50 10.76
CA ALA A 35 9.40 -2.61 11.71
C ALA A 35 10.22 -3.79 11.16
N PHE A 36 10.04 -4.13 9.87
CA PHE A 36 10.84 -5.15 9.19
C PHE A 36 12.34 -4.78 9.19
N LEU A 37 12.66 -3.53 8.90
CA LEU A 37 14.04 -3.04 8.89
C LEU A 37 14.69 -3.09 10.28
N GLU A 38 13.98 -2.66 11.33
CA GLU A 38 14.50 -2.73 12.71
C GLU A 38 14.76 -4.16 13.15
N PHE A 39 13.85 -5.08 12.84
CA PHE A 39 14.02 -6.48 13.19
C PHE A 39 15.23 -7.10 12.48
N LYS A 40 15.46 -6.79 11.19
CA LYS A 40 16.66 -7.24 10.46
C LYS A 40 17.95 -6.76 11.11
N LYS A 41 17.99 -5.50 11.57
CA LYS A 41 19.15 -4.96 12.31
C LYS A 41 19.41 -5.74 13.60
N ILE A 42 18.35 -6.07 14.35
CA ILE A 42 18.47 -6.85 15.59
C ILE A 42 18.96 -8.27 15.29
N LEU A 43 18.42 -8.92 14.26
CA LEU A 43 18.87 -10.25 13.80
C LEU A 43 20.35 -10.24 13.43
N GLU A 44 20.80 -9.29 12.62
CA GLU A 44 22.22 -9.17 12.24
C GLU A 44 23.15 -9.00 13.45
N LEU A 45 22.73 -8.21 14.45
CA LEU A 45 23.49 -8.04 15.69
C LEU A 45 23.59 -9.35 16.48
N MET A 46 22.51 -10.14 16.54
CA MET A 46 22.51 -11.45 17.19
C MET A 46 23.40 -12.47 16.47
N ILE A 47 23.37 -12.51 15.13
CA ILE A 47 24.26 -13.37 14.33
C ILE A 47 25.74 -13.07 14.59
N LYS A 48 26.08 -11.77 14.70
CA LYS A 48 27.46 -11.32 14.90
C LYS A 48 27.96 -11.53 16.35
N SER A 49 27.07 -11.66 17.33
CA SER A 49 27.43 -11.71 18.75
C SER A 49 27.39 -13.10 19.39
N ASN A 50 26.55 -14.03 18.92
CA ASN A 50 26.37 -15.35 19.53
C ASN A 50 26.64 -16.49 18.54
N PHE A 51 27.69 -17.29 18.79
CA PHE A 51 28.08 -18.43 17.94
C PHE A 51 27.20 -19.67 18.13
N VAL A 52 26.58 -19.85 19.31
CA VAL A 52 25.93 -21.12 19.72
C VAL A 52 24.50 -21.28 19.19
N GLU A 53 23.84 -20.19 18.78
CA GLU A 53 22.45 -20.25 18.27
C GLU A 53 22.33 -19.87 16.80
N ARG A 54 23.45 -19.86 16.07
CA ARG A 54 23.48 -19.42 14.66
C ARG A 54 22.42 -20.11 13.80
N ALA A 55 22.19 -21.41 13.96
CA ALA A 55 21.16 -22.15 13.23
C ALA A 55 19.72 -21.72 13.61
N VAL A 56 19.48 -21.38 14.87
CA VAL A 56 18.17 -20.85 15.34
C VAL A 56 17.94 -19.45 14.79
N VAL A 57 18.99 -18.62 14.80
CA VAL A 57 18.94 -17.25 14.26
C VAL A 57 18.78 -17.25 12.74
N GLU A 58 19.44 -18.17 12.02
CA GLU A 58 19.26 -18.37 10.57
C GLU A 58 17.84 -18.86 10.23
N MET A 59 17.27 -19.78 11.02
CA MET A 59 15.88 -20.24 10.86
C MET A 59 14.86 -19.12 11.13
N LEU A 60 15.13 -18.27 12.13
CA LEU A 60 14.32 -17.08 12.42
C LEU A 60 14.40 -16.05 11.30
N ALA A 61 15.58 -15.82 10.73
CA ALA A 61 15.76 -14.93 9.59
C ALA A 61 14.97 -15.41 8.36
N ASP A 62 15.06 -16.68 7.99
CA ASP A 62 14.31 -17.25 6.85
C ASP A 62 12.78 -17.20 7.07
N SER A 63 12.32 -17.49 8.29
CA SER A 63 10.90 -17.38 8.64
C SER A 63 10.40 -15.94 8.55
N PHE A 64 11.25 -14.98 8.91
CA PHE A 64 10.95 -13.56 8.87
C PHE A 64 10.93 -13.02 7.44
N ASP A 65 11.90 -13.38 6.60
CA ASP A 65 11.91 -13.00 5.18
C ASP A 65 10.66 -13.54 4.44
N LYS A 66 10.21 -14.75 4.77
CA LYS A 66 8.95 -15.31 4.25
C LYS A 66 7.72 -14.52 4.72
N LEU A 67 7.70 -14.07 5.98
CA LEU A 67 6.63 -13.23 6.51
C LEU A 67 6.62 -11.86 5.82
N GLU A 68 7.78 -11.23 5.69
CA GLU A 68 7.95 -9.95 4.98
C GLU A 68 7.44 -10.03 3.54
N GLY A 69 7.84 -11.06 2.80
CA GLY A 69 7.38 -11.26 1.42
C GLY A 69 5.85 -11.38 1.31
N LYS A 70 5.21 -12.13 2.23
CA LYS A 70 3.75 -12.27 2.27
C LYS A 70 3.06 -10.95 2.62
N VAL A 71 3.59 -10.21 3.60
CA VAL A 71 3.02 -8.94 4.02
C VAL A 71 3.14 -7.89 2.92
N LYS A 72 4.31 -7.78 2.27
CA LYS A 72 4.50 -6.89 1.11
C LYS A 72 3.57 -7.21 -0.04
N SER A 73 3.46 -8.49 -0.43
CA SER A 73 2.53 -8.90 -1.49
C SER A 73 1.07 -8.57 -1.14
N ASN A 74 0.66 -8.73 0.11
CA ASN A 74 -0.68 -8.35 0.55
C ASN A 74 -0.90 -6.84 0.50
N LEU A 75 0.08 -6.03 0.92
CA LEU A 75 0.01 -4.56 0.84
C LEU A 75 -0.08 -4.08 -0.61
N GLU A 76 0.72 -4.64 -1.52
CA GLU A 76 0.66 -4.34 -2.95
C GLU A 76 -0.73 -4.66 -3.54
N ASN A 77 -1.30 -5.81 -3.18
CA ASN A 77 -2.64 -6.20 -3.62
C ASN A 77 -3.72 -5.25 -3.09
N ILE A 78 -3.61 -4.78 -1.85
CA ILE A 78 -4.52 -3.79 -1.27
C ILE A 78 -4.44 -2.47 -2.05
N VAL A 79 -3.22 -1.98 -2.33
CA VAL A 79 -3.01 -0.77 -3.13
C VAL A 79 -3.60 -0.93 -4.53
N LYS A 80 -3.45 -2.09 -5.15
CA LYS A 80 -4.03 -2.39 -6.47
C LYS A 80 -5.56 -2.36 -6.44
N ILE A 81 -6.20 -3.01 -5.46
CA ILE A 81 -7.66 -2.95 -5.27
C ILE A 81 -8.11 -1.50 -5.09
N TYR A 82 -7.36 -0.72 -4.32
CA TYR A 82 -7.73 0.66 -4.03
C TYR A 82 -7.61 1.58 -5.26
N THR A 83 -6.54 1.41 -6.03
CA THR A 83 -6.28 2.22 -7.23
C THR A 83 -7.18 1.81 -8.39
N GLU A 84 -7.23 0.51 -8.73
CA GLU A 84 -8.07 0.01 -9.82
C GLU A 84 -9.56 0.07 -9.44
N GLY A 85 -9.92 -0.40 -8.25
CA GLY A 85 -11.29 -0.35 -7.74
C GLY A 85 -11.78 1.10 -7.54
N GLY A 86 -10.92 2.00 -7.05
CA GLY A 86 -11.25 3.42 -6.92
C GLY A 86 -11.50 4.12 -8.25
N GLN A 87 -10.75 3.76 -9.31
CA GLN A 87 -10.98 4.24 -10.67
C GLN A 87 -12.32 3.76 -11.23
N TRP A 88 -12.61 2.45 -11.11
CA TRP A 88 -13.88 1.89 -11.53
C TRP A 88 -15.06 2.48 -10.77
N TYR A 89 -14.93 2.66 -9.47
CA TYR A 89 -15.97 3.23 -8.64
C TYR A 89 -16.25 4.69 -9.00
N SER A 90 -15.19 5.49 -9.20
CA SER A 90 -15.30 6.88 -9.63
C SER A 90 -15.97 7.02 -11.01
N PHE A 91 -15.70 6.08 -11.92
CA PHE A 91 -16.36 6.01 -13.23
C PHE A 91 -17.86 5.75 -13.09
N TYR A 92 -18.26 4.72 -12.32
CA TYR A 92 -19.68 4.39 -12.12
C TYR A 92 -20.43 5.48 -11.35
N LEU A 93 -19.82 6.07 -10.33
CA LEU A 93 -20.39 7.19 -9.59
C LEU A 93 -20.58 8.42 -10.49
N GLY A 94 -19.59 8.72 -11.33
CA GLY A 94 -19.68 9.80 -12.31
C GLY A 94 -20.82 9.59 -13.31
N GLN A 95 -20.96 8.38 -13.85
CA GLN A 95 -22.09 8.02 -14.70
C GLN A 95 -23.43 8.16 -13.99
N ALA A 96 -23.55 7.64 -12.76
CA ALA A 96 -24.77 7.75 -11.97
C ALA A 96 -25.12 9.22 -11.64
N ALA A 97 -24.13 10.09 -11.54
CA ALA A 97 -24.30 11.54 -11.34
C ALA A 97 -24.50 12.33 -12.66
N GLY A 98 -24.62 11.66 -13.81
CA GLY A 98 -24.79 12.31 -15.12
C GLY A 98 -23.53 13.04 -15.62
N ARG A 99 -22.36 12.76 -15.04
CA ARG A 99 -21.07 13.32 -15.45
C ARG A 99 -20.41 12.42 -16.48
N LYS A 100 -19.84 13.04 -17.53
CA LYS A 100 -19.00 12.32 -18.50
C LYS A 100 -17.65 12.03 -17.82
N MET A 101 -17.44 10.78 -17.43
CA MET A 101 -16.14 10.28 -16.97
C MET A 101 -15.51 9.44 -18.08
N ASP A 102 -14.21 9.61 -18.29
CA ASP A 102 -13.46 8.73 -19.18
C ASP A 102 -13.46 7.30 -18.62
N PHE A 103 -13.61 6.33 -19.51
CA PHE A 103 -13.50 4.93 -19.12
C PHE A 103 -12.12 4.69 -18.52
N PRO A 104 -12.00 3.97 -17.39
CA PRO A 104 -10.72 3.55 -16.88
C PRO A 104 -10.15 2.47 -17.81
N LEU A 105 -9.65 2.90 -18.98
CA LEU A 105 -8.66 2.13 -19.72
C LEU A 105 -7.47 2.10 -18.80
N SER A 106 -7.10 0.91 -18.34
CA SER A 106 -5.94 0.62 -17.49
C SER A 106 -4.74 1.44 -17.97
N LYS A 107 -4.60 2.68 -17.49
CA LYS A 107 -3.36 3.41 -17.57
C LYS A 107 -2.46 2.57 -16.68
N HIS A 108 -1.45 1.95 -17.29
CA HIS A 108 -0.40 1.26 -16.57
C HIS A 108 -0.09 2.02 -15.28
N PRO A 109 0.10 1.32 -14.14
CA PRO A 109 0.45 1.96 -12.89
C PRO A 109 1.55 2.98 -13.19
N GLN A 110 1.28 4.26 -12.92
CA GLN A 110 2.31 5.27 -13.06
C GLN A 110 3.49 4.83 -12.19
N PRO A 111 4.73 4.85 -12.72
CA PRO A 111 5.88 4.53 -11.90
C PRO A 111 5.99 5.57 -10.78
N GLY A 112 5.93 5.08 -9.53
CA GLY A 112 6.01 5.89 -8.31
C GLY A 112 5.22 5.20 -7.20
N VAL A 113 5.86 4.37 -6.36
CA VAL A 113 6.70 4.84 -5.23
C VAL A 113 8.10 4.21 -5.22
N THR A 114 8.39 3.25 -6.09
CA THR A 114 9.67 2.51 -6.09
C THR A 114 10.86 3.30 -6.64
N ASP A 115 10.63 4.36 -7.43
CA ASP A 115 11.71 5.11 -8.09
C ASP A 115 12.34 6.21 -7.22
N VAL A 116 11.73 6.58 -6.09
CA VAL A 116 12.36 7.54 -5.16
C VAL A 116 13.53 6.89 -4.40
N ALA A 117 13.45 5.58 -4.14
CA ALA A 117 14.53 4.85 -3.47
C ALA A 117 15.74 4.60 -4.37
N LYS A 118 15.57 4.58 -5.71
CA LYS A 118 16.68 4.45 -6.66
C LYS A 118 17.34 5.79 -7.03
N ALA A 119 16.63 6.91 -6.92
CA ALA A 119 17.17 8.22 -7.24
C ALA A 119 18.15 8.77 -6.17
N GLN A 120 18.13 8.25 -4.94
CA GLN A 120 19.02 8.69 -3.86
C GLN A 120 20.25 7.78 -3.63
N ALA A 121 20.37 6.65 -4.34
CA ALA A 121 21.50 5.73 -4.22
C ALA A 121 22.58 5.93 -5.31
N GLY A 122 22.44 6.95 -6.15
CA GLY A 122 23.35 7.26 -7.24
C GLY A 122 23.60 8.77 -7.36
N SER A 123 24.32 9.33 -6.38
CA SER A 123 25.04 10.60 -6.47
C SER A 123 26.20 10.57 -5.49
#